data_AF-A0A853XBN4-F1
#
_entry.id   AF-A0A853XBN4-F1
#
_cell.length_a   1.000
_cell.length_b   1.000
_cell.length_c   1.000
_cell.angle_alpha   90.00
_cell.angle_beta   90.00
_cell.angle_gamma   90.00
#
_symmetry.space_group_name_H-M   'P 1'
#
loop_
_entity.id
_entity.type
_entity.pdbx_description
1 polymer ?
#
loop_
_entity_poly.entity_id
_entity_poly.type
_entity_poly.pdbx_seq_one_letter_code
_entity_poly.pdbx_strand_id
1 'polypeptide(L)'
;MLTNNSPENILHTAYEAKMISSGDNSPSIKIKGTKLQYLLVMLHLGFESNIVKMVLGWTNEEFEERINSLEVEGLLKQTGGRYYPTCMVITACEGKKLYEEKNFMKN
;
A
#
# COMPACT_ATOMS: atom_id res chain seq x y z
N MET A 1 16.74 11.13 6.93
CA MET A 1 16.74 9.92 7.79
C MET A 1 16.50 8.72 6.89
N LEU A 2 17.39 7.73 6.93
CA LEU A 2 17.12 6.42 6.34
C LEU A 2 15.91 5.85 7.07
N THR A 3 14.75 5.95 6.45
CA THR A 3 13.56 5.25 6.94
C THR A 3 13.86 3.77 6.74
N ASN A 4 13.85 3.00 7.82
CA ASN A 4 14.06 1.56 7.83
C ASN A 4 12.88 0.83 7.12
N ASN A 5 12.62 1.17 5.86
CA ASN A 5 11.59 0.59 5.01
C ASN A 5 12.06 -0.75 4.45
N SER A 6 12.84 -1.54 5.20
CA SER A 6 13.14 -2.89 4.72
C SER A 6 11.81 -3.65 4.56
N PRO A 7 11.69 -4.53 3.56
CA PRO A 7 10.46 -5.28 3.35
C PRO A 7 9.97 -6.01 4.60
N GLU A 8 10.87 -6.50 5.45
CA GLU A 8 10.56 -7.20 6.69
C GLU A 8 9.97 -6.25 7.73
N ASN A 9 10.51 -5.04 7.86
CA ASN A 9 10.00 -4.03 8.79
C ASN A 9 8.59 -3.57 8.44
N ILE A 10 8.20 -3.64 7.16
CA ILE A 10 6.82 -3.36 6.73
C ILE A 10 5.84 -4.34 7.42
N LEU A 11 6.18 -5.62 7.55
CA LEU A 11 5.30 -6.60 8.21
C LEU A 11 5.14 -6.37 9.72
N HIS A 12 6.12 -5.71 10.34
CA HIS A 12 6.10 -5.39 11.77
C HIS A 12 5.54 -3.98 12.07
N THR A 13 5.21 -3.21 11.04
CA THR A 13 4.68 -1.86 11.19
C THR A 13 3.17 -1.91 11.41
N ALA A 14 2.68 -1.20 12.41
CA ALA A 14 1.25 -1.02 12.63
C ALA A 14 0.70 0.00 11.62
N TYR A 15 -0.31 -0.40 10.85
CA TYR A 15 -0.98 0.46 9.87
C TYR A 15 -2.45 0.66 10.22
N GLU A 16 -2.89 1.91 10.17
CA GLU A 16 -4.31 2.25 10.18
C GLU A 16 -4.88 2.20 8.76
N ALA A 17 -6.08 1.64 8.62
CA ALA A 17 -6.86 1.70 7.38
C ALA A 17 -8.21 2.33 7.69
N LYS A 18 -8.58 3.37 6.93
CA LYS A 18 -9.83 4.12 7.09
C LYS A 18 -10.53 4.25 5.74
N MET A 19 -11.82 3.95 5.72
CA MET A 19 -12.69 4.27 4.59
C MET A 19 -13.20 5.69 4.78
N ILE A 20 -12.99 6.54 3.76
CA ILE A 20 -13.38 7.96 3.78
C ILE A 20 -14.71 8.23 3.05
N SER A 21 -15.17 7.27 2.24
CA SER A 21 -16.48 7.32 1.59
C SER A 21 -17.52 6.62 2.48
N SER A 22 -18.70 7.21 2.58
CA SER A 22 -19.87 6.64 3.29
C SER A 22 -20.94 6.08 2.34
N GLY A 23 -20.70 6.09 1.03
CA GLY A 23 -21.60 5.51 0.03
C GLY A 23 -21.24 4.08 -0.35
N ASP A 24 -22.03 3.49 -1.25
CA ASP A 24 -21.93 2.06 -1.65
C ASP A 24 -20.70 1.72 -2.53
N ASN A 25 -19.81 2.68 -2.77
CA ASN A 25 -18.58 2.50 -3.56
C ASN A 25 -17.39 2.06 -2.69
N SER A 26 -17.63 1.20 -1.68
CA SER A 26 -16.56 0.60 -0.89
C SER A 26 -16.07 -0.69 -1.54
N PRO A 27 -14.76 -0.96 -1.53
CA PRO A 27 -14.26 -2.22 -2.05
C PRO A 27 -14.82 -3.40 -1.24
N SER A 28 -15.20 -4.48 -1.92
CA SER A 28 -15.76 -5.67 -1.27
C SER A 28 -14.69 -6.47 -0.51
N ILE A 29 -13.42 -6.27 -0.86
CA ILE A 29 -12.29 -6.98 -0.29
C ILE A 29 -11.80 -6.37 1.03
N LYS A 30 -11.44 -7.23 1.98
CA LYS A 30 -10.90 -6.82 3.27
C LYS A 30 -9.41 -6.52 3.18
N ILE A 31 -9.06 -5.23 3.26
CA ILE A 31 -7.65 -4.78 3.32
C ILE A 31 -7.12 -4.81 4.76
N LYS A 32 -7.86 -4.24 5.71
CA LYS A 32 -7.39 -4.06 7.09
C LYS A 32 -7.09 -5.40 7.76
N GLY A 33 -5.87 -5.54 8.29
CA GLY A 33 -5.43 -6.74 9.01
C GLY A 33 -5.20 -7.96 8.12
N THR A 34 -5.09 -7.77 6.80
CA THR A 34 -4.73 -8.83 5.86
C THR A 34 -3.39 -8.51 5.20
N LYS A 35 -2.78 -9.52 4.55
CA LYS A 35 -1.52 -9.33 3.80
C LYS A 35 -1.66 -8.33 2.63
N LEU A 36 -2.90 -8.03 2.19
CA LEU A 36 -3.15 -7.02 1.15
C LEU A 36 -2.75 -5.61 1.60
N GLN A 37 -2.85 -5.30 2.90
CA GLN A 37 -2.39 -4.03 3.45
C GLN A 37 -0.88 -3.85 3.22
N TYR A 38 -0.08 -4.89 3.47
CA TYR A 38 1.36 -4.85 3.26
C TYR A 38 1.73 -4.83 1.77
N LEU A 39 1.00 -5.58 0.93
CA LEU A 39 1.14 -5.53 -0.52
C LEU A 39 1.00 -4.09 -1.04
N LEU A 40 -0.07 -3.38 -0.66
CA LEU A 40 -0.30 -1.99 -1.10
C LEU A 40 0.83 -1.06 -0.64
N VAL A 41 1.32 -1.20 0.59
CA VAL A 41 2.45 -0.40 1.09
C VAL A 41 3.74 -0.70 0.34
N MET A 42 4.04 -1.96 0.05
CA MET A 42 5.24 -2.35 -0.68
C MET A 42 5.23 -1.85 -2.12
N LEU A 43 4.07 -1.93 -2.80
CA LEU A 43 3.89 -1.38 -4.14
C LEU A 43 4.03 0.15 -4.16
N HIS A 44 3.46 0.85 -3.16
CA HIS A 44 3.63 2.29 -2.99
C HIS A 44 5.10 2.70 -2.84
N LEU A 45 5.88 1.90 -2.10
CA LEU A 45 7.32 2.09 -1.91
C LEU A 45 8.17 1.65 -3.11
N GLY A 46 7.56 1.06 -4.14
CA GLY A 46 8.22 0.67 -5.38
C GLY A 46 8.99 -0.65 -5.32
N PHE A 47 8.66 -1.54 -4.37
CA PHE A 47 9.27 -2.87 -4.33
C PHE A 47 8.86 -3.72 -5.53
N GLU A 48 9.83 -4.47 -6.05
CA GLU A 48 9.58 -5.41 -7.14
C GLU A 48 8.73 -6.61 -6.70
N SER A 49 7.91 -7.13 -7.61
CA SER A 49 6.99 -8.24 -7.33
C SER A 49 7.69 -9.47 -6.73
N ASN A 50 8.93 -9.75 -7.13
CA ASN A 50 9.70 -10.88 -6.58
C ASN A 50 10.01 -10.71 -5.09
N ILE A 51 10.37 -9.48 -4.66
CA ILE A 51 10.60 -9.17 -3.25
C ILE A 51 9.29 -9.29 -2.48
N VAL A 52 8.22 -8.72 -3.02
CA VAL A 52 6.90 -8.74 -2.39
C VAL A 52 6.40 -10.18 -2.18
N LYS A 53 6.50 -11.04 -3.20
CA LYS A 53 6.15 -12.46 -3.11
C LYS A 53 6.93 -13.19 -2.03
N MET A 54 8.25 -13.00 -2.01
CA MET A 54 9.13 -13.63 -1.03
C MET A 54 8.75 -13.23 0.40
N VAL A 55 8.54 -11.93 0.64
CA VAL A 55 8.26 -11.39 1.98
C VAL A 55 6.86 -11.77 2.46
N LEU A 56 5.88 -11.80 1.56
CA LEU A 56 4.52 -12.23 1.88
C LEU A 56 4.34 -13.75 1.87
N GLY A 57 5.37 -14.50 1.46
CA GLY A 57 5.34 -15.96 1.35
C GLY A 57 4.28 -16.45 0.36
N TRP A 58 4.19 -15.78 -0.79
CA TRP A 58 3.22 -16.09 -1.84
C TRP A 58 3.87 -16.73 -3.07
N THR A 59 3.16 -17.67 -3.68
CA THR A 59 3.51 -18.17 -5.02
C THR A 59 3.20 -17.12 -6.09
N ASN A 60 3.59 -17.38 -7.33
CA ASN A 60 3.22 -16.51 -8.45
C ASN A 60 1.70 -16.48 -8.63
N GLU A 61 1.05 -17.64 -8.55
CA GLU A 61 -0.40 -17.78 -8.75
C GLU A 61 -1.17 -17.02 -7.66
N GLU A 62 -0.78 -17.16 -6.40
CA GLU A 62 -1.39 -16.41 -5.30
C GLU A 62 -1.21 -14.90 -5.48
N PHE A 63 -0.02 -14.47 -5.89
CA PHE A 63 0.26 -13.06 -6.15
C PHE A 63 -0.61 -12.50 -7.26
N GLU A 64 -0.68 -13.17 -8.42
CA GLU A 64 -1.51 -12.75 -9.55
C GLU A 64 -3.00 -12.75 -9.19
N GLU A 65 -3.49 -13.72 -8.41
CA GLU A 65 -4.86 -13.72 -7.90
C GLU A 65 -5.16 -12.48 -7.04
N ARG A 66 -4.21 -12.08 -6.18
CA ARG A 66 -4.36 -10.88 -5.34
C ARG A 66 -4.28 -9.58 -6.14
N ILE A 67 -3.37 -9.51 -7.11
CA ILE A 67 -3.28 -8.36 -8.02
C ILE A 67 -4.58 -8.20 -8.79
N ASN A 68 -5.07 -9.26 -9.45
CA ASN A 68 -6.31 -9.22 -10.22
C ASN A 68 -7.51 -8.82 -9.33
N SER A 69 -7.61 -9.38 -8.12
CA SER A 69 -8.67 -9.00 -7.18
C SER A 69 -8.64 -7.51 -6.83
N LEU A 70 -7.44 -6.94 -6.63
CA LEU A 70 -7.28 -5.52 -6.33
C LEU A 70 -7.55 -4.62 -7.55
N GLU A 71 -7.19 -5.04 -8.76
CA GLU A 71 -7.47 -4.31 -9.99
C GLU A 71 -8.98 -4.27 -10.31
N VAL A 72 -9.69 -5.39 -10.13
CA VAL A 72 -11.15 -5.46 -10.31
C VAL A 72 -11.89 -4.52 -9.35
N GLU A 73 -11.40 -4.41 -8.11
CA GLU A 73 -11.91 -3.47 -7.10
C GLU A 73 -11.45 -2.03 -7.32
N GLY A 74 -10.66 -1.77 -8.37
CA GLY A 74 -10.14 -0.44 -8.70
C GLY A 74 -9.13 0.10 -7.70
N LEU A 75 -8.53 -0.76 -6.87
CA LEU A 75 -7.55 -0.43 -5.82
C LEU A 75 -6.10 -0.48 -6.32
N LEU A 76 -5.87 -1.09 -7.47
CA LEU A 76 -4.60 -1.10 -8.19
C LEU A 76 -4.79 -0.65 -9.63
N LYS A 77 -3.74 -0.08 -10.20
CA LYS A 77 -3.58 0.13 -11.64
C LYS A 77 -2.22 -0.35 -12.09
N GLN A 78 -2.15 -1.00 -13.24
CA GLN A 78 -0.89 -1.28 -13.92
C GLN A 78 -0.51 -0.11 -14.85
N THR A 79 0.73 0.37 -14.77
CA THR A 79 1.27 1.37 -15.70
C THR A 79 2.74 1.10 -15.93
N GLY A 80 3.17 0.96 -17.19
CA GLY A 80 4.57 0.72 -17.54
C GLY A 80 5.18 -0.54 -16.90
N GLY A 81 4.39 -1.61 -16.77
CA GLY A 81 4.83 -2.88 -16.17
C GLY A 81 4.96 -2.86 -14.64
N ARG A 82 4.45 -1.82 -13.97
CA ARG A 82 4.44 -1.70 -12.51
C ARG A 82 3.01 -1.51 -11.99
N TYR A 83 2.75 -2.01 -10.78
CA TYR A 83 1.48 -1.86 -10.10
C TYR A 83 1.53 -0.68 -9.13
N TYR A 84 0.48 0.13 -9.13
CA TYR A 84 0.36 1.31 -8.29
C TYR A 84 -0.97 1.28 -7.51
N PRO A 85 -0.94 1.44 -6.18
CA PRO A 85 -2.14 1.71 -5.40
C PRO A 85 -2.86 2.94 -5.93
N THR A 86 -4.18 2.82 -6.09
CA THR A 86 -5.06 3.94 -6.41
C THR A 86 -5.68 4.53 -5.14
N CYS A 87 -5.76 3.73 -4.07
CA CYS A 87 -6.04 4.22 -2.74
C CYS A 87 -4.84 5.01 -2.17
N MET A 88 -5.13 5.99 -1.33
CA MET A 88 -4.09 6.76 -0.66
C MET A 88 -3.31 5.89 0.33
N VAL A 89 -2.00 5.78 0.13
CA VAL A 89 -1.06 5.17 1.06
C VAL A 89 -0.14 6.28 1.59
N ILE A 90 -0.11 6.46 2.91
CA ILE A 90 0.75 7.46 3.56
C ILE A 90 1.64 6.72 4.55
N THR A 91 2.94 6.75 4.29
CA THR A 91 3.95 6.26 5.22
C THR A 91 4.25 7.29 6.31
N ALA A 92 4.86 6.86 7.42
CA ALA A 92 5.25 7.77 8.50
C ALA A 92 6.17 8.91 8.01
N CYS A 93 7.04 8.63 7.03
CA CYS A 93 7.92 9.63 6.42
C CYS A 93 7.14 10.68 5.66
N GLU A 94 6.18 10.26 4.84
CA GLU A 94 5.32 11.15 4.07
C GLU A 94 4.41 11.97 4.99
N GLY A 95 3.85 11.34 6.03
CA GLY A 95 3.07 12.03 7.06
C GLY A 95 3.86 13.14 7.76
N LYS A 96 5.13 12.89 8.08
CA LYS A 96 6.03 13.91 8.66
C LYS A 96 6.25 15.09 7.70
N LYS A 97 6.54 14.80 6.43
CA LYS A 97 6.72 15.85 5.39
C LYS A 97 5.47 16.70 5.23
N LEU A 98 4.29 16.07 5.12
CA LEU A 98 3.01 16.76 5.02
C LEU A 98 2.74 17.69 6.22
N TYR A 99 3.15 17.27 7.43
CA TYR A 99 3.02 18.10 8.62
C TYR A 99 3.98 19.30 8.60
N GLU A 100 5.23 19.10 8.19
CA GLU A 100 6.23 20.16 8.08
C GLU A 100 5.82 21.22 7.04
N GLU A 101 5.37 20.79 5.85
CA GLU A 101 4.86 21.68 4.80
C GLU A 101 3.64 22.49 5.25
N LYS A 102 2.71 21.85 5.97
CA LYS A 102 1.53 22.55 6.52
C LYS A 102 1.90 23.63 7.52
N ASN A 103 2.97 23.47 8.30
CA ASN A 103 3.43 24.49 9.23
C ASN A 103 4.23 25.59 8.54
N PHE A 104 4.94 25.28 7.45
CA PHE A 104 5.61 26.27 6.63
C PHE A 104 4.62 27.26 6.00
N MET A 105 3.49 26.79 5.45
CA MET A 105 2.47 27.65 4.83
C MET A 105 1.63 28.48 5.81
N LYS A 106 1.84 28.36 7.13
CA LYS A 106 1.13 29.12 8.15
C LYS A 106 1.89 30.32 8.69
N ASN A 107 3.16 30.49 8.29
CA ASN A 107 4.04 31.60 8.64
C ASN A 107 4.23 32.52 7.43
#